data_AF-W4VQH7-F1
#
_entry.id   AF-W4VQH7-F1
#
_cell.length_a   1.000
_cell.length_b   1.000
_cell.length_c   1.000
_cell.angle_alpha   90.00
_cell.angle_beta   90.00
_cell.angle_gamma   90.00
#
_symmetry.space_group_name_H-M   'P 1'
#
loop_
_entity.id
_entity.type
_entity.pdbx_description
1 polymer ?
#
loop_
_entity_poly.entity_id
_entity_poly.type
_entity_poly.pdbx_seq_one_letter_code
_entity_poly.pdbx_strand_id
1 'polypeptide(L)'
;MFFYKLLTNLLLIFLFLTGCGTITEEPIDDNKNQVIKDEKVEIEDNEENSNAKQVEDKDIKKNFTKAKVNRVVDGDTVNIQVNGKKETVRLLLVDTPETKHPNLPVQPYGPEASDFAVEILAGKEIQIEFDGPMRDHYDRLLGYIWVDGENFNKMLIEEGLARYAYVYDPPYTHQDEMKQAEQQAMEAGIGIWSMEGYVTDDGFHIEKEVPESGTNGNQDGIYFANCSEAHKAGVTPLYEGDPGYGSHMDGDGDGIACE
;
A
#
# COMPACT_ATOMS: atom_id res chain seq x y z
N MET A 1 0.66 27.12 24.43
CA MET A 1 1.82 28.01 24.76
C MET A 1 3.04 27.30 24.22
N PHE A 2 3.94 27.98 23.49
CA PHE A 2 5.02 27.37 22.65
C PHE A 2 4.45 26.55 21.44
N PHE A 3 4.89 26.69 20.18
CA PHE A 3 5.52 27.82 19.47
C PHE A 3 5.03 27.81 18.00
N TYR A 4 4.51 28.94 17.49
CA TYR A 4 4.31 29.15 16.05
C TYR A 4 5.46 30.01 15.50
N LYS A 5 5.75 29.87 14.19
CA LYS A 5 6.73 30.58 13.34
C LYS A 5 8.15 29.97 13.29
N LEU A 6 8.56 29.56 12.09
CA LEU A 6 9.47 30.41 11.30
C LEU A 6 9.34 30.16 9.78
N LEU A 7 8.58 31.02 9.10
CA LEU A 7 8.64 31.20 7.64
C LEU A 7 9.73 32.24 7.34
N THR A 8 10.81 31.83 6.67
CA THR A 8 11.80 32.77 6.11
C THR A 8 12.21 32.35 4.71
N ASN A 9 11.73 33.09 3.73
CA ASN A 9 12.22 33.07 2.35
C ASN A 9 13.73 33.33 2.31
N LEU A 10 14.46 32.58 1.47
CA LEU A 10 15.79 32.98 0.99
C LEU A 10 15.81 32.99 -0.54
N LEU A 11 15.32 34.10 -1.11
CA LEU A 11 15.46 34.42 -2.52
C LEU A 11 16.90 34.90 -2.77
N LEU A 12 17.72 34.14 -3.49
CA LEU A 12 19.10 34.51 -3.81
C LEU A 12 19.24 34.79 -5.31
N ILE A 13 19.08 36.07 -5.65
CA ILE A 13 19.26 36.61 -7.00
C ILE A 13 20.77 36.67 -7.30
N PHE A 14 21.21 36.06 -8.41
CA PHE A 14 22.50 36.35 -9.02
C PHE A 14 22.28 36.90 -10.43
N LEU A 15 22.70 38.16 -10.63
CA LEU A 15 22.46 38.90 -11.86
C LEU A 15 23.68 39.78 -12.20
N PHE A 16 24.51 39.31 -13.12
CA PHE A 16 25.48 40.08 -13.89
C PHE A 16 25.46 39.49 -15.32
N LEU A 17 25.05 40.22 -16.37
CA LEU A 17 25.81 41.26 -17.08
C LEU A 17 27.14 40.69 -17.65
N THR A 18 27.47 40.73 -18.94
CA THR A 18 26.89 41.39 -20.15
C THR A 18 27.49 40.75 -21.41
N GLY A 19 26.77 40.74 -22.54
CA GLY A 19 27.35 40.40 -23.86
C GLY A 19 26.53 41.00 -25.00
N CYS A 20 27.07 42.00 -25.69
CA CYS A 20 26.40 42.73 -26.78
C CYS A 20 26.95 42.29 -28.15
N GLY A 21 26.09 42.14 -29.16
CA GLY A 21 26.49 41.80 -30.52
C GLY A 21 25.38 41.96 -31.57
N THR A 22 25.57 42.89 -32.50
CA THR A 22 24.71 43.21 -33.68
C THR A 22 25.61 43.62 -34.86
N ILE A 23 25.18 43.71 -36.12
CA ILE A 23 23.83 43.57 -36.72
C ILE A 23 23.83 42.34 -37.68
N THR A 24 22.89 42.02 -38.59
CA THR A 24 22.21 42.78 -39.66
C THR A 24 20.95 42.04 -40.15
N GLU A 25 19.94 42.76 -40.65
CA GLU A 25 18.72 42.20 -41.26
C GLU A 25 18.81 42.06 -42.79
N GLU A 26 18.05 41.09 -43.33
CA GLU A 26 17.39 41.05 -44.65
C GLU A 26 18.23 40.98 -45.97
N PRO A 27 17.65 40.51 -47.12
CA PRO A 27 16.22 40.44 -47.46
C PRO A 27 15.67 39.09 -47.99
N ILE A 28 14.35 39.11 -48.26
CA ILE A 28 13.51 38.07 -48.88
C ILE A 28 13.61 38.14 -50.43
N ASP A 29 13.58 36.99 -51.12
CA ASP A 29 13.18 36.90 -52.54
C ASP A 29 12.55 35.52 -52.88
N ASP A 30 11.92 35.43 -54.05
CA ASP A 30 10.71 34.66 -54.32
C ASP A 30 10.85 33.24 -54.93
N ASN A 31 9.88 32.41 -54.59
CA ASN A 31 9.13 31.49 -55.47
C ASN A 31 9.73 31.12 -56.86
N LYS A 32 10.12 29.84 -57.04
CA LYS A 32 9.71 29.11 -58.26
C LYS A 32 9.75 27.57 -58.18
N ASN A 33 8.63 26.99 -58.59
CA ASN A 33 8.45 25.59 -58.99
C ASN A 33 8.87 25.39 -60.46
N GLN A 34 9.67 24.35 -60.79
CA GLN A 34 9.52 23.40 -61.94
C GLN A 34 10.83 22.63 -62.23
N VAL A 35 10.87 21.30 -62.06
CA VAL A 35 10.63 20.22 -63.07
C VAL A 35 11.76 19.97 -64.09
N ILE A 36 12.46 18.85 -63.88
CA ILE A 36 13.04 17.91 -64.89
C ILE A 36 12.96 16.52 -64.19
N LYS A 37 12.08 15.55 -64.53
CA LYS A 37 12.04 14.66 -65.73
C LYS A 37 13.29 13.78 -65.88
N ASP A 38 13.26 12.47 -66.12
CA ASP A 38 12.23 11.41 -66.14
C ASP A 38 12.88 10.20 -65.40
N GLU A 39 12.18 9.16 -64.95
CA GLU A 39 11.82 7.98 -65.76
C GLU A 39 10.77 7.11 -65.04
N LYS A 40 10.06 6.29 -65.80
CA LYS A 40 8.76 5.71 -65.45
C LYS A 40 8.84 4.18 -65.31
N VAL A 41 8.45 3.63 -64.16
CA VAL A 41 7.99 2.23 -64.05
C VAL A 41 6.77 2.19 -63.12
N GLU A 42 5.60 1.92 -63.71
CA GLU A 42 4.40 1.48 -63.00
C GLU A 42 4.30 -0.04 -63.15
N ILE A 43 4.19 -0.78 -62.04
CA ILE A 43 3.52 -2.09 -61.99
C ILE A 43 2.66 -2.08 -60.72
N GLU A 44 1.44 -2.59 -60.86
CA GLU A 44 0.34 -2.46 -59.91
C GLU A 44 0.45 -3.40 -58.70
N ASP A 45 -0.28 -3.02 -57.64
CA ASP A 45 -0.87 -3.83 -56.56
C ASP A 45 -0.06 -4.98 -55.92
N ASN A 46 0.23 -4.81 -54.62
CA ASN A 46 -0.11 -5.81 -53.60
C ASN A 46 -0.22 -5.16 -52.21
N GLU A 47 -1.25 -5.54 -51.45
CA GLU A 47 -1.40 -5.16 -50.04
C GLU A 47 -0.40 -5.93 -49.19
N GLU A 48 0.43 -5.25 -48.37
CA GLU A 48 0.97 -5.89 -47.16
C GLU A 48 1.23 -4.87 -46.02
N ASN A 49 0.17 -4.67 -45.25
CA ASN A 49 0.12 -4.40 -43.81
C ASN A 49 1.48 -4.27 -43.08
N SER A 50 1.88 -3.02 -42.79
CA SER A 50 2.80 -2.71 -41.68
C SER A 50 2.14 -1.74 -40.71
N ASN A 51 1.27 -2.29 -39.87
CA ASN A 51 0.59 -1.59 -38.79
C ASN A 51 1.61 -1.00 -37.80
N ALA A 52 1.96 0.28 -37.98
CA ALA A 52 2.78 1.06 -37.07
C ALA A 52 2.00 1.24 -35.75
N LYS A 53 2.25 0.31 -34.83
CA LYS A 53 1.57 0.13 -33.55
C LYS A 53 1.55 1.44 -32.75
N GLN A 54 0.44 2.15 -32.85
CA GLN A 54 0.08 3.24 -31.94
C GLN A 54 0.17 2.69 -30.51
N VAL A 55 0.98 3.35 -29.67
CA VAL A 55 0.99 3.07 -28.23
C VAL A 55 -0.25 3.76 -27.68
N GLU A 56 -1.34 3.00 -27.57
CA GLU A 56 -2.56 3.48 -26.92
C GLU A 56 -2.26 3.69 -25.44
N ASP A 57 -2.21 4.96 -25.05
CA ASP A 57 -2.24 5.39 -23.67
C ASP A 57 -3.58 4.95 -23.07
N LYS A 58 -3.54 3.98 -22.14
CA LYS A 58 -4.73 3.48 -21.46
C LYS A 58 -5.14 4.47 -20.38
N ASP A 59 -5.80 5.53 -20.82
CA ASP A 59 -6.63 6.41 -20.00
C ASP A 59 -7.83 5.60 -19.43
N ILE A 60 -7.54 4.72 -18.46
CA ILE A 60 -8.56 4.07 -17.64
C ILE A 60 -9.21 5.20 -16.85
N LYS A 61 -10.40 5.64 -17.30
CA LYS A 61 -11.20 6.63 -16.59
C LYS A 61 -11.46 6.17 -15.16
N LYS A 62 -10.68 6.71 -14.22
CA LYS A 62 -10.80 6.47 -12.78
C LYS A 62 -12.20 6.89 -12.33
N ASN A 63 -13.06 5.90 -12.09
CA ASN A 63 -14.47 6.11 -11.74
C ASN A 63 -14.60 6.34 -10.24
N PHE A 64 -14.27 7.55 -9.80
CA PHE A 64 -14.40 7.97 -8.42
C PHE A 64 -15.86 8.09 -7.97
N THR A 65 -16.24 7.32 -6.96
CA THR A 65 -17.57 7.40 -6.33
C THR A 65 -17.51 8.27 -5.09
N LYS A 66 -18.32 9.34 -5.03
CA LYS A 66 -18.37 10.24 -3.86
C LYS A 66 -19.10 9.56 -2.70
N ALA A 67 -18.54 9.70 -1.49
CA ALA A 67 -19.13 9.21 -0.25
C ALA A 67 -18.79 10.13 0.92
N LYS A 68 -19.52 10.00 2.03
CA LYS A 68 -19.21 10.67 3.30
C LYS A 68 -18.77 9.64 4.33
N VAL A 69 -17.71 9.90 5.10
CA VAL A 69 -17.29 9.02 6.19
C VAL A 69 -18.18 9.24 7.41
N ASN A 70 -18.90 8.20 7.83
CA ASN A 70 -19.78 8.21 8.99
C ASN A 70 -19.04 7.86 10.29
N ARG A 71 -18.11 6.90 10.21
CA ARG A 71 -17.34 6.37 11.36
C ARG A 71 -16.12 5.60 10.84
N VAL A 72 -14.96 5.80 11.47
CA VAL A 72 -13.81 4.87 11.37
C VAL A 72 -14.03 3.68 12.31
N VAL A 73 -13.75 2.46 11.84
CA VAL A 73 -13.91 1.21 12.61
C VAL A 73 -12.57 0.80 13.19
N ASP A 74 -11.56 0.71 12.31
CA ASP A 74 -10.13 0.62 12.60
C ASP A 74 -9.35 1.30 11.46
N GLY A 75 -8.01 1.31 11.49
CA GLY A 75 -7.16 2.04 10.53
C GLY A 75 -7.45 1.73 9.05
N ASP A 76 -7.70 0.46 8.71
CA ASP A 76 -8.00 0.00 7.35
C ASP A 76 -9.50 -0.15 7.01
N THR A 77 -10.42 0.15 7.95
CA THR A 77 -11.85 -0.16 7.80
C THR A 77 -12.73 1.02 8.22
N VAL A 78 -13.59 1.49 7.31
CA VAL A 78 -14.48 2.64 7.56
C VAL A 78 -15.93 2.37 7.17
N ASN A 79 -16.86 3.00 7.90
CA ASN A 79 -18.27 3.07 7.54
C ASN A 79 -18.57 4.38 6.84
N ILE A 80 -19.21 4.30 5.67
CA ILE A 80 -19.52 5.44 4.82
C ILE A 80 -21.03 5.61 4.61
N GLN A 81 -21.41 6.77 4.07
CA GLN A 81 -22.69 7.03 3.42
C GLN A 81 -22.42 7.21 1.92
N VAL A 82 -22.97 6.31 1.08
CA VAL A 82 -22.81 6.35 -0.38
C VAL A 82 -24.13 5.99 -1.06
N ASN A 83 -24.52 6.74 -2.10
CA ASN A 83 -25.76 6.51 -2.85
C ASN A 83 -27.03 6.35 -1.97
N GLY A 84 -27.09 7.07 -0.85
CA GLY A 84 -28.21 6.99 0.11
C GLY A 84 -28.18 5.80 1.07
N LYS A 85 -27.19 4.90 0.98
CA LYS A 85 -27.00 3.74 1.87
C LYS A 85 -25.81 3.94 2.80
N LYS A 86 -25.82 3.18 3.90
CA LYS A 86 -24.61 2.93 4.71
C LYS A 86 -23.92 1.69 4.17
N GLU A 87 -22.60 1.77 4.00
CA GLU A 87 -21.76 0.66 3.54
C GLU A 87 -20.48 0.64 4.39
N THR A 88 -19.87 -0.54 4.51
CA THR A 88 -18.54 -0.72 5.10
C THR A 88 -17.53 -0.85 3.97
N VAL A 89 -16.38 -0.17 4.09
CA VAL A 89 -15.24 -0.29 3.17
C VAL A 89 -14.08 -0.93 3.93
N ARG A 90 -13.48 -1.98 3.36
CA ARG A 90 -12.13 -2.44 3.72
C ARG A 90 -11.17 -1.91 2.66
N LEU A 91 -10.12 -1.22 3.09
CA LEU A 91 -9.15 -0.63 2.19
C LEU A 91 -8.38 -1.71 1.42
N LEU A 92 -8.17 -1.52 0.12
CA LEU A 92 -7.30 -2.37 -0.69
C LEU A 92 -5.82 -2.06 -0.45
N LEU A 93 -4.97 -3.08 -0.64
CA LEU A 93 -3.50 -3.00 -0.61
C LEU A 93 -2.87 -2.58 0.72
N VAL A 94 -3.62 -2.59 1.82
CA VAL A 94 -3.15 -2.24 3.17
C VAL A 94 -3.67 -3.23 4.21
N ASP A 95 -2.93 -3.38 5.30
CA ASP A 95 -3.34 -4.11 6.49
C ASP A 95 -2.74 -3.41 7.72
N THR A 96 -3.60 -2.99 8.64
CA THR A 96 -3.22 -2.23 9.85
C THR A 96 -3.23 -3.15 11.08
N PRO A 97 -2.35 -2.95 12.09
CA PRO A 97 -2.38 -3.77 13.29
C PRO A 97 -3.73 -3.68 14.02
N GLU A 98 -4.21 -4.82 14.50
CA GLU A 98 -5.57 -5.02 15.00
C GLU A 98 -5.79 -4.43 16.40
N THR A 99 -6.94 -3.77 16.62
CA THR A 99 -7.26 -3.11 17.90
C THR A 99 -8.62 -3.45 18.51
N LYS A 100 -9.49 -4.16 17.79
CA LYS A 100 -10.90 -4.44 18.14
C LYS A 100 -11.25 -5.93 18.15
N HIS A 101 -10.38 -6.83 17.68
CA HIS A 101 -10.65 -8.27 17.65
C HIS A 101 -10.87 -8.85 19.07
N PRO A 102 -11.98 -9.57 19.33
CA PRO A 102 -12.37 -9.95 20.69
C PRO A 102 -11.36 -10.82 21.46
N ASN A 103 -10.54 -11.58 20.76
CA ASN A 103 -9.65 -12.60 21.32
C ASN A 103 -8.15 -12.25 21.18
N LEU A 104 -7.80 -11.11 20.59
CA LEU A 104 -6.41 -10.69 20.43
C LEU A 104 -6.10 -9.50 21.36
N PRO A 105 -4.86 -9.38 21.86
CA PRO A 105 -4.42 -8.13 22.46
C PRO A 105 -4.40 -7.02 21.39
N VAL A 106 -4.56 -5.76 21.83
CA VAL A 106 -4.31 -4.60 20.97
C VAL A 106 -2.86 -4.66 20.49
N GLN A 107 -2.66 -4.66 19.18
CA GLN A 107 -1.34 -4.76 18.57
C GLN A 107 -0.62 -3.40 18.54
N PRO A 108 0.71 -3.34 18.71
CA PRO A 108 1.51 -2.12 18.53
C PRO A 108 1.20 -1.39 17.21
N TYR A 109 1.17 -0.05 17.22
CA TYR A 109 0.78 0.82 16.10
C TYR A 109 -0.67 0.71 15.61
N GLY A 110 -1.47 -0.24 16.12
CA GLY A 110 -2.89 -0.34 15.78
C GLY A 110 -3.69 0.89 16.24
N PRO A 111 -3.58 1.32 17.52
CA PRO A 111 -4.24 2.55 18.00
C PRO A 111 -3.84 3.77 17.19
N GLU A 112 -2.56 3.90 16.85
CA GLU A 112 -2.00 4.96 16.03
C GLU A 112 -2.56 4.96 14.60
N ALA A 113 -2.71 3.78 13.97
CA ALA A 113 -3.38 3.63 12.67
C ALA A 113 -4.87 4.02 12.73
N SER A 114 -5.56 3.59 13.79
CA SER A 114 -6.95 3.96 14.10
C SER A 114 -7.11 5.47 14.25
N ASP A 115 -6.26 6.12 15.05
CA ASP A 115 -6.31 7.56 15.33
C ASP A 115 -5.95 8.40 14.10
N PHE A 116 -4.96 7.99 13.32
CA PHE A 116 -4.62 8.62 12.03
C PHE A 116 -5.80 8.57 11.05
N ALA A 117 -6.46 7.41 10.92
CA ALA A 117 -7.68 7.29 10.11
C ALA A 117 -8.81 8.19 10.64
N VAL A 118 -8.97 8.34 11.96
CA VAL A 118 -9.93 9.27 12.56
C VAL A 118 -9.59 10.72 12.21
N GLU A 119 -8.35 11.15 12.38
CA GLU A 119 -7.90 12.53 12.09
C GLU A 119 -8.11 12.89 10.62
N ILE A 120 -7.69 12.01 9.70
CA ILE A 120 -7.70 12.29 8.27
C ILE A 120 -9.09 12.13 7.65
N LEU A 121 -9.94 11.20 8.12
CA LEU A 121 -11.19 10.83 7.44
C LEU A 121 -12.49 11.21 8.17
N ALA A 122 -12.51 11.34 9.50
CA ALA A 122 -13.78 11.37 10.23
C ALA A 122 -14.70 12.54 9.84
N GLY A 123 -15.91 12.21 9.34
CA GLY A 123 -16.92 13.19 8.94
C GLY A 123 -16.68 13.90 7.60
N LYS A 124 -15.53 13.67 6.95
CA LYS A 124 -15.19 14.25 5.65
C LYS A 124 -16.02 13.66 4.50
N GLU A 125 -16.11 14.43 3.42
CA GLU A 125 -16.49 13.93 2.10
C GLU A 125 -15.24 13.36 1.43
N ILE A 126 -15.36 12.19 0.82
CA ILE A 126 -14.28 11.43 0.18
C ILE A 126 -14.69 10.98 -1.23
N GLN A 127 -13.71 10.48 -1.97
CA GLN A 127 -13.92 9.72 -3.19
C GLN A 127 -13.40 8.29 -2.99
N ILE A 128 -14.10 7.32 -3.56
CA ILE A 128 -13.70 5.91 -3.54
C ILE A 128 -13.35 5.51 -4.97
N GLU A 129 -12.15 5.00 -5.16
CA GLU A 129 -11.71 4.35 -6.38
C GLU A 129 -11.83 2.84 -6.20
N PHE A 130 -12.75 2.22 -6.94
CA PHE A 130 -12.94 0.77 -6.93
C PHE A 130 -11.95 0.09 -7.89
N ASP A 131 -11.43 -1.07 -7.48
CA ASP A 131 -10.43 -1.83 -8.23
C ASP A 131 -10.53 -3.32 -7.90
N GLY A 132 -10.22 -4.19 -8.87
CA GLY A 132 -10.46 -5.64 -8.75
C GLY A 132 -11.91 -5.98 -8.36
N PRO A 133 -12.13 -6.96 -7.46
CA PRO A 133 -13.47 -7.33 -6.96
C PRO A 133 -14.12 -6.19 -6.17
N MET A 134 -15.41 -5.92 -6.42
CA MET A 134 -16.16 -4.85 -5.74
C MET A 134 -16.35 -5.08 -4.22
N ARG A 135 -16.36 -6.35 -3.78
CA ARG A 135 -16.56 -6.73 -2.37
C ARG A 135 -15.73 -7.95 -1.98
N ASP A 136 -15.46 -8.07 -0.68
CA ASP A 136 -14.90 -9.27 -0.06
C ASP A 136 -15.99 -10.29 0.34
N HIS A 137 -15.58 -11.41 0.93
CA HIS A 137 -16.49 -12.47 1.41
C HIS A 137 -17.29 -12.09 2.67
N TYR A 138 -17.01 -10.93 3.29
CA TYR A 138 -17.78 -10.35 4.38
C TYR A 138 -18.79 -9.29 3.90
N ASP A 139 -19.00 -9.16 2.59
CA ASP A 139 -19.86 -8.15 1.94
C ASP A 139 -19.40 -6.70 2.21
N ARG A 140 -18.12 -6.46 2.52
CA ARG A 140 -17.54 -5.11 2.60
C ARG A 140 -17.11 -4.65 1.20
N LEU A 141 -17.30 -3.37 0.89
CA LEU A 141 -16.75 -2.76 -0.32
C LEU A 141 -15.21 -2.76 -0.27
N LEU A 142 -14.57 -3.00 -1.41
CA LEU A 142 -13.11 -2.94 -1.57
C LEU A 142 -12.72 -1.74 -2.44
N GLY A 143 -11.76 -0.93 -1.99
CA GLY A 143 -11.30 0.22 -2.76
C GLY A 143 -10.21 1.05 -2.10
N TYR A 144 -9.80 2.11 -2.80
CA TYR A 144 -8.92 3.16 -2.29
C TYR A 144 -9.73 4.38 -1.90
N ILE A 145 -9.42 4.97 -0.74
CA ILE A 145 -10.02 6.22 -0.30
C ILE A 145 -9.13 7.38 -0.73
N TRP A 146 -9.76 8.32 -1.43
CA TRP A 146 -9.18 9.58 -1.85
C TRP A 146 -9.81 10.71 -1.05
N VAL A 147 -8.97 11.48 -0.37
CA VAL A 147 -9.37 12.56 0.54
C VAL A 147 -8.52 13.79 0.24
N ASP A 148 -9.15 14.93 0.03
CA ASP A 148 -8.49 16.21 -0.32
C ASP A 148 -7.54 16.18 -1.55
N GLY A 149 -7.57 15.09 -2.34
CA GLY A 149 -6.73 14.84 -3.51
C GLY A 149 -5.68 13.75 -3.34
N GLU A 150 -5.50 13.22 -2.12
CA GLU A 150 -4.46 12.26 -1.73
C GLU A 150 -5.04 10.87 -1.48
N ASN A 151 -4.24 9.82 -1.74
CA ASN A 151 -4.63 8.41 -1.55
C ASN A 151 -4.36 7.98 -0.10
N PHE A 152 -5.40 7.91 0.71
CA PHE A 152 -5.31 7.58 2.14
C PHE A 152 -4.70 6.20 2.41
N ASN A 153 -4.95 5.22 1.53
CA ASN A 153 -4.35 3.89 1.66
C ASN A 153 -2.82 4.00 1.60
N LYS A 154 -2.29 4.85 0.72
CA LYS A 154 -0.86 5.08 0.60
C LYS A 154 -0.30 5.82 1.81
N MET A 155 -1.01 6.83 2.30
CA MET A 155 -0.62 7.58 3.51
C MET A 155 -0.41 6.66 4.72
N LEU A 156 -1.24 5.64 4.90
CA LEU A 156 -1.06 4.62 5.95
C LEU A 156 0.28 3.87 5.83
N ILE A 157 0.72 3.57 4.60
CA ILE A 157 2.01 2.89 4.37
C ILE A 157 3.17 3.88 4.56
N GLU A 158 3.06 5.10 4.03
CA GLU A 158 4.09 6.15 4.14
C GLU A 158 4.37 6.54 5.61
N GLU A 159 3.35 6.58 6.47
CA GLU A 159 3.47 6.79 7.92
C GLU A 159 3.87 5.52 8.70
N GLY A 160 4.10 4.38 8.04
CA GLY A 160 4.44 3.11 8.68
C GLY A 160 3.35 2.56 9.60
N LEU A 161 2.07 2.83 9.30
CA LEU A 161 0.90 2.39 10.07
C LEU A 161 0.20 1.18 9.44
N ALA A 162 0.57 0.81 8.21
CA ALA A 162 0.10 -0.39 7.52
C ALA A 162 1.21 -1.06 6.71
N ARG A 163 1.09 -2.37 6.51
CA ARG A 163 1.87 -3.16 5.55
C ARG A 163 1.11 -3.32 4.22
N TYR A 164 1.82 -3.60 3.13
CA TYR A 164 1.24 -3.97 1.84
C TYR A 164 0.68 -5.40 1.91
N ALA A 165 -0.64 -5.54 1.88
CA ALA A 165 -1.33 -6.82 1.98
C ALA A 165 -2.73 -6.73 1.36
N TYR A 166 -3.64 -7.69 1.64
CA TYR A 166 -5.02 -7.65 1.14
C TYR A 166 -5.14 -7.71 -0.41
N VAL A 167 -4.30 -8.54 -1.04
CA VAL A 167 -4.22 -8.75 -2.49
C VAL A 167 -5.05 -9.97 -2.88
N TYR A 168 -6.12 -9.79 -3.68
CA TYR A 168 -6.97 -10.91 -4.14
C TYR A 168 -6.76 -11.30 -5.61
N ASP A 169 -6.94 -10.34 -6.53
CA ASP A 169 -6.98 -10.60 -7.97
C ASP A 169 -6.17 -9.52 -8.73
N PRO A 170 -4.82 -9.63 -8.73
CA PRO A 170 -3.95 -8.67 -9.40
C PRO A 170 -4.05 -8.76 -10.94
N PRO A 171 -3.74 -7.68 -11.68
CA PRO A 171 -3.04 -6.48 -11.24
C PRO A 171 -3.96 -5.40 -10.65
N TYR A 172 -3.49 -4.77 -9.58
CA TYR A 172 -4.11 -3.61 -8.97
C TYR A 172 -3.44 -2.30 -9.42
N THR A 173 -4.23 -1.24 -9.58
CA THR A 173 -3.85 0.06 -10.16
C THR A 173 -2.69 0.73 -9.43
N HIS A 174 -2.64 0.63 -8.10
CA HIS A 174 -1.63 1.31 -7.27
C HIS A 174 -0.54 0.38 -6.72
N GLN A 175 -0.53 -0.89 -7.15
CA GLN A 175 0.35 -1.92 -6.57
C GLN A 175 1.81 -1.46 -6.42
N ASP A 176 2.38 -0.92 -7.50
CA ASP A 176 3.81 -0.63 -7.55
C ASP A 176 4.15 0.64 -6.73
N GLU A 177 3.24 1.61 -6.68
CA GLU A 177 3.36 2.79 -5.80
C GLU A 177 3.28 2.40 -4.31
N MET A 178 2.36 1.50 -3.96
CA MET A 178 2.18 1.03 -2.58
C MET A 178 3.39 0.22 -2.09
N LYS A 179 3.94 -0.67 -2.92
CA LYS A 179 5.18 -1.40 -2.63
C LYS A 179 6.39 -0.49 -2.50
N GLN A 180 6.47 0.56 -3.33
CA GLN A 180 7.55 1.55 -3.23
C GLN A 180 7.45 2.38 -1.94
N ALA A 181 6.25 2.77 -1.53
CA ALA A 181 6.01 3.45 -0.26
C ALA A 181 6.38 2.56 0.93
N GLU A 182 6.02 1.27 0.88
CA GLU A 182 6.36 0.29 1.92
C GLU A 182 7.88 0.16 2.08
N GLN A 183 8.59 -0.07 0.98
CA GLN A 183 10.05 -0.16 0.99
C GLN A 183 10.70 1.10 1.61
N GLN A 184 10.17 2.29 1.34
CA GLN A 184 10.68 3.54 1.93
C GLN A 184 10.43 3.62 3.44
N ALA A 185 9.25 3.22 3.91
CA ALA A 185 8.93 3.17 5.33
C ALA A 185 9.77 2.11 6.08
N MET A 186 10.01 0.96 5.44
CA MET A 186 10.91 -0.11 5.92
C MET A 186 12.36 0.39 6.06
N GLU A 187 12.94 0.95 4.99
CA GLU A 187 14.33 1.44 4.98
C GLU A 187 14.56 2.60 5.97
N ALA A 188 13.52 3.38 6.27
CA ALA A 188 13.55 4.46 7.25
C ALA A 188 13.19 4.02 8.69
N GLY A 189 12.74 2.77 8.90
CA GLY A 189 12.35 2.25 10.22
C GLY A 189 11.14 2.98 10.82
N ILE A 190 10.17 3.37 10.00
CA ILE A 190 8.99 4.17 10.42
C ILE A 190 7.89 3.26 10.97
N GLY A 191 7.27 3.66 12.09
CA GLY A 191 6.09 3.01 12.64
C GLY A 191 6.32 1.52 12.93
N ILE A 192 5.49 0.64 12.36
CA ILE A 192 5.60 -0.83 12.46
C ILE A 192 7.00 -1.36 12.13
N TRP A 193 7.74 -0.68 11.24
CA TRP A 193 9.07 -1.08 10.79
C TRP A 193 10.20 -0.70 11.77
N SER A 194 9.88 0.02 12.85
CA SER A 194 10.83 0.27 13.95
C SER A 194 11.03 -0.93 14.87
N MET A 195 10.19 -1.96 14.74
CA MET A 195 10.21 -3.18 15.55
C MET A 195 10.69 -4.36 14.70
N GLU A 196 11.88 -4.88 14.99
CA GLU A 196 12.41 -6.09 14.34
C GLU A 196 11.49 -7.30 14.61
N GLY A 197 11.31 -8.16 13.61
CA GLY A 197 10.42 -9.34 13.68
C GLY A 197 8.91 -9.03 13.72
N TYR A 198 8.50 -7.78 13.88
CA TYR A 198 7.09 -7.45 14.17
C TYR A 198 6.15 -7.62 12.97
N VAL A 199 6.60 -7.31 11.76
CA VAL A 199 5.79 -7.40 10.53
C VAL A 199 6.21 -8.62 9.73
N THR A 200 5.24 -9.46 9.37
CA THR A 200 5.43 -10.71 8.63
C THR A 200 4.60 -10.73 7.35
N ASP A 201 4.77 -11.77 6.52
CA ASP A 201 3.98 -11.99 5.32
C ASP A 201 2.52 -12.40 5.65
N ASP A 202 2.30 -13.05 6.79
CA ASP A 202 0.96 -13.38 7.29
C ASP A 202 0.31 -12.28 8.16
N GLY A 203 1.06 -11.45 8.89
CA GLY A 203 0.46 -10.41 9.74
C GLY A 203 1.42 -9.58 10.59
N PHE A 204 1.09 -9.51 11.89
CA PHE A 204 1.79 -8.74 12.91
C PHE A 204 2.05 -9.63 14.13
N HIS A 205 3.31 -9.97 14.37
CA HIS A 205 3.73 -10.89 15.42
C HIS A 205 4.57 -10.17 16.46
N ILE A 206 4.04 -10.04 17.68
CA ILE A 206 4.85 -9.58 18.80
C ILE A 206 5.80 -10.72 19.16
N GLU A 207 7.03 -10.68 18.62
CA GLU A 207 8.11 -11.54 19.05
C GLU A 207 8.28 -11.33 20.56
N LYS A 208 7.95 -12.35 21.37
CA LYS A 208 8.16 -12.28 22.81
C LYS A 208 9.67 -12.16 23.00
N GLU A 209 10.14 -11.07 23.61
CA GLU A 209 11.49 -11.00 24.16
C GLU A 209 11.72 -12.24 25.04
N VAL A 210 12.41 -13.24 24.49
CA VAL A 210 13.07 -14.25 25.32
C VAL A 210 14.22 -13.46 25.94
N PRO A 211 14.23 -13.22 27.26
CA PRO A 211 15.26 -12.40 27.86
C PRO A 211 16.62 -13.04 27.56
N GLU A 212 17.60 -12.23 27.16
CA GLU A 212 18.99 -12.66 26.95
C GLU A 212 19.62 -13.16 28.28
N SER A 213 19.24 -14.37 28.69
CA SER A 213 19.95 -15.16 29.68
C SER A 213 21.01 -15.96 28.94
N GLY A 214 22.15 -15.34 28.70
CA GLY A 214 23.26 -15.99 28.00
C GLY A 214 23.73 -17.27 28.70
N THR A 215 23.50 -18.42 28.07
CA THR A 215 24.29 -19.65 28.28
C THR A 215 24.46 -20.40 26.97
N ASN A 216 25.71 -20.67 26.59
CA ASN A 216 26.03 -21.72 25.63
C ASN A 216 25.45 -23.06 26.10
N GLY A 217 24.64 -23.74 25.28
CA GLY A 217 24.27 -25.13 25.60
C GLY A 217 23.09 -25.70 24.82
N ASN A 218 23.42 -26.39 23.72
CA ASN A 218 22.70 -27.52 23.09
C ASN A 218 21.21 -27.34 22.69
N GLN A 219 20.89 -27.75 21.46
CA GLN A 219 19.51 -28.01 21.07
C GLN A 219 19.08 -29.36 21.66
N ASP A 220 18.13 -29.33 22.60
CA ASP A 220 17.38 -30.49 23.08
C ASP A 220 15.92 -30.09 23.35
N GLY A 221 15.01 -31.03 23.12
CA GLY A 221 13.59 -30.74 22.90
C GLY A 221 12.84 -30.14 24.09
N ILE A 222 12.06 -29.10 23.83
CA ILE A 222 10.90 -28.75 24.65
C ILE A 222 9.91 -29.93 24.54
N TYR A 223 9.44 -30.43 25.68
CA TYR A 223 8.44 -31.50 25.76
C TYR A 223 7.41 -31.15 26.82
N PHE A 224 6.13 -31.20 26.45
CA PHE A 224 5.01 -31.04 27.38
C PHE A 224 4.35 -32.41 27.62
N ALA A 225 4.08 -32.74 28.87
CA ALA A 225 3.45 -34.01 29.22
C ALA A 225 1.97 -34.08 28.82
N ASN A 226 1.30 -32.93 28.67
CA ASN A 226 -0.10 -32.78 28.26
C ASN A 226 -0.48 -31.30 28.04
N CYS A 227 -1.65 -31.06 27.45
CA CYS A 227 -2.16 -29.71 27.17
C CYS A 227 -2.31 -28.80 28.39
N SER A 228 -2.58 -29.31 29.60
CA SER A 228 -2.62 -28.42 30.79
C SER A 228 -1.26 -27.81 31.12
N GLU A 229 -0.16 -28.47 30.75
CA GLU A 229 1.19 -27.91 30.88
C GLU A 229 1.45 -26.85 29.79
N ALA A 230 1.10 -27.14 28.54
CA ALA A 230 1.24 -26.21 27.42
C ALA A 230 0.36 -24.95 27.58
N HIS A 231 -0.91 -25.08 27.98
CA HIS A 231 -1.79 -23.93 28.28
C HIS A 231 -1.22 -23.09 29.43
N LYS A 232 -0.66 -23.73 30.47
CA LYS A 232 -0.03 -23.02 31.60
C LYS A 232 1.26 -22.29 31.20
N ALA A 233 1.98 -22.80 30.20
CA ALA A 233 3.11 -22.12 29.58
C ALA A 233 2.68 -20.99 28.61
N GLY A 234 1.40 -20.96 28.19
CA GLY A 234 0.87 -19.93 27.28
C GLY A 234 1.43 -20.05 25.85
N VAL A 235 1.52 -21.30 25.37
CA VAL A 235 2.07 -21.67 24.04
C VAL A 235 1.08 -22.48 23.18
N THR A 236 -0.19 -22.54 23.55
CA THR A 236 -1.24 -23.30 22.85
C THR A 236 -2.12 -22.38 21.98
N PRO A 237 -2.64 -22.85 20.84
CA PRO A 237 -2.43 -24.18 20.24
C PRO A 237 -1.00 -24.37 19.72
N LEU A 238 -0.55 -25.62 19.61
CA LEU A 238 0.77 -26.02 19.11
C LEU A 238 0.61 -26.74 17.77
N TYR A 239 1.32 -26.32 16.73
CA TYR A 239 1.19 -26.87 15.38
C TYR A 239 2.22 -27.98 15.11
N GLU A 240 1.92 -28.90 14.18
CA GLU A 240 2.86 -29.97 13.81
C GLU A 240 4.18 -29.39 13.27
N GLY A 241 5.26 -29.61 14.02
CA GLY A 241 6.59 -29.07 13.75
C GLY A 241 7.08 -28.05 14.80
N ASP A 242 6.18 -27.51 15.63
CA ASP A 242 6.55 -26.57 16.69
C ASP A 242 7.41 -27.20 17.78
N PRO A 243 8.38 -26.48 18.37
CA PRO A 243 9.09 -26.91 19.57
C PRO A 243 8.12 -27.13 20.74
N GLY A 244 7.94 -28.39 21.14
CA GLY A 244 6.97 -28.79 22.18
C GLY A 244 5.71 -29.45 21.63
N TYR A 245 5.48 -29.43 20.32
CA TYR A 245 4.47 -30.26 19.69
C TYR A 245 4.71 -31.74 19.98
N GLY A 246 3.63 -32.47 20.22
CA GLY A 246 3.65 -33.92 20.34
C GLY A 246 2.29 -34.48 19.99
N SER A 247 2.28 -35.51 19.14
CA SER A 247 1.05 -36.18 18.69
C SER A 247 0.29 -36.94 19.78
N HIS A 248 0.77 -36.90 21.03
CA HIS A 248 0.00 -37.29 22.23
C HIS A 248 -0.92 -36.18 22.76
N MET A 249 -0.86 -34.98 22.17
CA MET A 249 -1.64 -33.80 22.51
C MET A 249 -2.50 -33.28 21.35
N ASP A 250 -2.21 -33.72 20.12
CA ASP A 250 -3.12 -33.65 18.97
C ASP A 250 -4.15 -34.79 19.11
N GLY A 251 -5.40 -34.42 19.37
CA GLY A 251 -6.45 -35.35 19.79
C GLY A 251 -7.23 -35.99 18.64
N ASP A 252 -7.36 -35.27 17.52
CA ASP A 252 -8.09 -35.72 16.32
C ASP A 252 -7.17 -35.98 15.12
N GLY A 253 -5.91 -35.53 15.17
CA GLY A 253 -4.86 -35.82 14.20
C GLY A 253 -4.81 -34.81 13.05
N ASP A 254 -5.31 -33.59 13.25
CA ASP A 254 -5.34 -32.55 12.21
C ASP A 254 -4.04 -31.73 12.10
N GLY A 255 -3.09 -31.92 13.03
CA GLY A 255 -1.84 -31.18 13.14
C GLY A 255 -1.89 -30.01 14.13
N ILE A 256 -2.97 -29.84 14.91
CA ILE A 256 -3.15 -28.79 15.90
C ILE A 256 -3.34 -29.41 17.30
N ALA A 257 -2.26 -29.46 18.08
CA ALA A 257 -2.31 -29.91 19.46
C ALA A 257 -2.87 -28.82 20.40
N CYS A 258 -3.75 -29.23 21.32
CA CYS A 258 -4.31 -28.40 22.38
C CYS A 258 -5.15 -27.19 21.92
N GLU A 259 -6.07 -27.43 20.97
CA GLU A 259 -7.21 -26.54 20.65
C GLU A 259 -8.15 -26.24 21.85
#